data_AF-A0A7W8MUP1-F1
#
_entry.id   AF-A0A7W8MUP1-F1
#
_cell.length_a   1.000
_cell.length_b   1.000
_cell.length_c   1.000
_cell.angle_alpha   90.00
_cell.angle_beta   90.00
_cell.angle_gamma   90.00
#
_symmetry.space_group_name_H-M   'P 1'
#
loop_
_entity.id
_entity.type
_entity.pdbx_description
1 polymer ?
#
loop_
_entity_poly.entity_id
_entity_poly.type
_entity_poly.pdbx_seq_one_letter_code
_entity_poly.pdbx_strand_id
1 'polypeptide(L)'
;MPTVFDSVVTKENDHTNLLRNILERNSRAAAAVLSYLVRRPLSEVEAATLQFSTQHSFVGPNGREIPDILVEGPGFHCLIEAKVDPYLELTEGQRTGYQACFPKGMRGDLSFLVPNEWRYTSSTRQIHKVLPDNISVNTSYWRDVIQRLAEVSASMDDAILDEAVRFWKWRFQLEPMTSQEKQSLSDWSEATYSAIRKVEKTLTQAKGLFDARGYETELETSDTYSYGFYVRRGRSYLLWVGIWTKAPTPLAFGFHSTKPSWLRPEVLPEAASTANDHHLWPLNQDTWDDPEAIFQRVASFLASHWAEMKQPSSFTGSE
;
A
#
# COMPACT_ATOMS: atom_id res chain seq x y z
N MET A 1 3.66 4.05 -17.75
CA MET A 1 4.28 3.06 -18.66
C MET A 1 4.86 1.93 -17.83
N PRO A 2 4.73 0.67 -18.27
CA PRO A 2 5.42 -0.46 -17.64
C PRO A 2 6.94 -0.22 -17.69
N THR A 3 7.64 -0.63 -16.64
CA THR A 3 9.10 -0.52 -16.51
C THR A 3 9.76 -1.86 -16.82
N VAL A 4 11.08 -1.89 -16.96
CA VAL A 4 11.83 -3.16 -17.09
C VAL A 4 11.72 -4.05 -15.84
N PHE A 5 11.25 -3.49 -14.72
CA PHE A 5 10.97 -4.22 -13.49
C PHE A 5 9.54 -4.75 -13.41
N ASP A 6 8.66 -4.34 -14.33
CA ASP A 6 7.30 -4.83 -14.39
C ASP A 6 7.30 -6.35 -14.66
N SER A 7 6.48 -7.09 -13.92
CA SER A 7 6.48 -8.57 -13.86
C SER A 7 7.76 -9.25 -13.34
N VAL A 8 8.85 -8.51 -13.07
CA VAL A 8 10.07 -9.05 -12.44
C VAL A 8 10.04 -8.84 -10.93
N VAL A 9 9.63 -7.64 -10.51
CA VAL A 9 9.51 -7.27 -9.10
C VAL A 9 8.05 -7.38 -8.70
N THR A 10 7.68 -8.51 -8.11
CA THR A 10 6.27 -8.86 -7.87
C THR A 10 5.97 -9.15 -6.40
N LYS A 11 6.95 -9.71 -5.68
CA LYS A 11 6.82 -10.11 -4.27
C LYS A 11 7.55 -9.14 -3.36
N GLU A 12 7.21 -9.17 -2.08
CA GLU A 12 7.86 -8.36 -1.03
C GLU A 12 9.39 -8.45 -1.11
N ASN A 13 9.94 -9.67 -1.18
CA ASN A 13 11.37 -9.91 -1.30
C ASN A 13 12.01 -9.29 -2.55
N ASP A 14 11.28 -9.17 -3.66
CA ASP A 14 11.83 -8.56 -4.88
C ASP A 14 11.99 -7.05 -4.70
N HIS A 15 11.03 -6.40 -4.04
CA HIS A 15 11.10 -4.98 -3.69
C HIS A 15 12.25 -4.71 -2.71
N THR A 16 12.38 -5.56 -1.69
CA THR A 16 13.49 -5.53 -0.73
C THR A 16 14.84 -5.64 -1.42
N ASN A 17 15.00 -6.61 -2.33
CA ASN A 17 16.23 -6.81 -3.08
C ASN A 17 16.54 -5.62 -4.01
N LEU A 18 15.53 -5.08 -4.70
CA LEU A 18 15.72 -3.91 -5.55
C LEU A 18 16.17 -2.70 -4.72
N LEU A 19 15.53 -2.45 -3.57
CA LEU A 19 15.95 -1.38 -2.65
C LEU A 19 17.39 -1.58 -2.20
N ARG A 20 17.73 -2.77 -1.71
CA ARG A 20 19.09 -3.10 -1.29
C ARG A 20 20.11 -2.83 -2.40
N ASN A 21 19.85 -3.31 -3.62
CA ASN A 21 20.74 -3.13 -4.76
C ASN A 21 20.94 -1.64 -5.11
N ILE A 22 19.88 -0.82 -5.02
CA ILE A 22 19.98 0.63 -5.27
C ILE A 22 20.85 1.31 -4.21
N LEU A 23 20.64 0.98 -2.92
CA LEU A 23 21.41 1.57 -1.82
C LEU A 23 22.88 1.14 -1.90
N GLU A 24 23.15 -0.13 -2.16
CA GLU A 24 24.51 -0.67 -2.26
C GLU A 24 25.27 -0.11 -3.45
N ARG A 25 24.59 0.09 -4.59
CA ARG A 25 25.21 0.61 -5.82
C ARG A 25 25.49 2.12 -5.76
N ASN A 26 24.69 2.90 -5.04
CA ASN A 26 24.72 4.36 -5.09
C ASN A 26 24.73 4.95 -3.67
N SER A 27 25.92 5.37 -3.21
CA SER A 27 26.16 5.97 -1.90
C SER A 27 25.33 7.23 -1.65
N ARG A 28 25.05 8.03 -2.68
CA ARG A 28 24.24 9.24 -2.56
C ARG A 28 22.77 8.91 -2.34
N ALA A 29 22.25 7.91 -3.05
CA ALA A 29 20.93 7.34 -2.81
C ALA A 29 20.84 6.73 -1.40
N ALA A 30 21.85 5.95 -1.00
CA ALA A 30 21.93 5.39 0.35
C ALA A 30 21.93 6.46 1.43
N ALA A 31 22.76 7.50 1.30
CA ALA A 31 22.79 8.62 2.22
C ALA A 31 21.42 9.30 2.34
N ALA A 32 20.76 9.60 1.22
CA ALA A 32 19.45 10.25 1.22
C ALA A 32 18.36 9.41 1.87
N VAL A 33 18.30 8.10 1.55
CA VAL A 33 17.29 7.18 2.07
C VAL A 33 17.55 6.86 3.54
N LEU A 34 18.77 6.45 3.90
CA LEU A 34 19.10 6.09 5.28
C LEU A 34 18.97 7.29 6.20
N SER A 35 19.36 8.50 5.78
CA SER A 35 19.18 9.70 6.61
C SER A 35 17.74 9.91 7.04
N TYR A 36 16.81 9.59 6.16
CA TYR A 36 15.39 9.68 6.42
C TYR A 36 14.88 8.53 7.30
N LEU A 37 15.29 7.29 6.99
CA LEU A 37 14.86 6.10 7.74
C LEU A 37 15.32 6.16 9.21
N VAL A 38 16.58 6.53 9.46
CA VAL A 38 17.15 6.61 10.81
C VAL A 38 17.00 7.98 11.46
N ARG A 39 16.37 8.95 10.78
CA ARG A 39 16.14 10.33 11.26
C ARG A 39 17.42 11.04 11.75
N ARG A 40 18.54 10.74 11.10
CA ARG A 40 19.86 11.32 11.38
C ARG A 40 20.55 11.64 10.06
N PRO A 41 21.22 12.80 9.90
CA PRO A 41 22.01 13.05 8.72
C PRO A 41 23.11 12.00 8.53
N LEU A 42 23.14 11.40 7.34
CA LEU A 42 24.17 10.49 6.86
C LEU A 42 24.88 11.13 5.67
N SER A 43 26.20 11.19 5.71
CA SER A 43 26.97 11.70 4.58
C SER A 43 27.12 10.63 3.49
N GLU A 44 27.38 11.05 2.25
CA GLU A 44 27.68 10.13 1.15
C GLU A 44 28.93 9.27 1.43
N VAL A 45 29.94 9.87 2.07
CA VAL A 45 31.18 9.17 2.46
C VAL A 45 30.90 8.08 3.50
N GLU A 46 30.08 8.38 4.51
CA GLU A 46 29.64 7.40 5.51
C GLU A 46 28.85 6.27 4.84
N ALA A 47 27.87 6.63 4.01
CA ALA A 47 27.04 5.67 3.28
C ALA A 47 27.84 4.73 2.36
N ALA A 48 28.91 5.22 1.72
CA ALA A 48 29.78 4.43 0.86
C ALA A 48 30.58 3.34 1.60
N THR A 49 30.67 3.42 2.93
CA THR A 49 31.36 2.41 3.76
C THR A 49 30.43 1.35 4.33
N LEU A 50 29.12 1.49 4.13
CA LEU A 50 28.13 0.59 4.68
C LEU A 50 28.02 -0.70 3.86
N GLN A 51 27.75 -1.80 4.55
CA GLN A 51 27.47 -3.10 3.96
C GLN A 51 25.97 -3.37 4.06
N PHE A 52 25.40 -3.90 2.98
CA PHE A 52 23.98 -4.19 2.89
C PHE A 52 23.76 -5.69 2.71
N SER A 53 23.05 -6.31 3.63
CA SER A 53 22.80 -7.75 3.62
C SER A 53 21.31 -8.05 3.69
N THR A 54 20.82 -8.92 2.81
CA THR A 54 19.49 -9.54 2.92
C THR A 54 19.63 -10.95 3.47
N GLN A 55 18.58 -11.52 4.06
CA GLN A 55 18.58 -12.91 4.57
C GLN A 55 19.59 -13.16 5.71
N HIS A 56 20.08 -12.10 6.35
CA HIS A 56 20.94 -12.24 7.52
C HIS A 56 20.12 -12.75 8.69
N SER A 57 20.51 -13.89 9.28
CA SER A 57 19.76 -14.50 10.35
C SER A 57 20.39 -14.26 11.72
N PHE A 58 19.58 -13.77 12.64
CA PHE A 58 19.91 -13.67 14.05
C PHE A 58 19.22 -14.79 14.81
N VAL A 59 19.94 -15.41 15.74
CA VAL A 59 19.41 -16.46 16.61
C VAL A 59 19.45 -15.96 18.04
N GLY A 60 18.29 -15.92 18.69
CA GLY A 60 18.16 -15.47 20.07
C GLY A 60 17.16 -16.30 20.88
N PRO A 61 16.85 -15.86 22.12
CA PRO A 61 15.97 -16.59 23.02
C PRO A 61 14.57 -16.85 22.46
N ASN A 62 14.09 -15.99 21.57
CA ASN A 62 12.76 -16.06 20.95
C ASN A 62 12.78 -16.73 19.58
N GLY A 63 13.86 -17.43 19.23
CA GLY A 63 14.03 -18.13 17.96
C GLY A 63 14.89 -17.39 16.96
N ARG A 64 14.60 -17.59 15.67
CA ARG A 64 15.35 -17.03 14.56
C ARG A 64 14.61 -15.81 13.99
N GLU A 65 15.31 -14.71 13.86
CA GLU A 65 14.82 -13.48 13.21
C GLU A 65 15.64 -13.20 11.95
N ILE A 66 14.98 -12.72 10.90
CA ILE A 66 15.63 -12.39 9.62
C ILE A 66 15.05 -11.06 9.16
N PRO A 67 15.71 -9.92 9.44
CA PRO A 67 15.29 -8.64 8.87
C PRO A 67 15.43 -8.67 7.34
N ASP A 68 14.57 -7.90 6.67
CA ASP A 68 14.60 -7.78 5.21
C ASP A 68 15.94 -7.25 4.69
N ILE A 69 16.46 -6.18 5.32
CA ILE A 69 17.79 -5.63 5.04
C ILE A 69 18.49 -5.29 6.36
N LEU A 70 19.72 -5.77 6.51
CA LEU A 70 20.69 -5.35 7.50
C LEU A 70 21.69 -4.38 6.85
N VAL A 71 21.89 -3.22 7.46
CA VAL A 71 22.85 -2.19 7.03
C VAL A 71 23.84 -1.93 8.15
N GLU A 72 25.12 -2.22 7.91
CA GLU A 72 26.15 -2.18 8.95
C GLU A 72 27.40 -1.44 8.49
N GLY A 73 28.06 -0.76 9.43
CA GLY A 73 29.35 -0.13 9.22
C GLY A 73 29.92 0.43 10.53
N PRO A 74 31.05 1.13 10.48
CA PRO A 74 31.67 1.71 11.67
C PRO A 74 30.71 2.65 12.41
N GLY A 75 30.18 2.21 13.56
CA GLY A 75 29.23 2.98 14.36
C GLY A 75 27.81 3.08 13.77
N PHE A 76 27.50 2.27 12.76
CA PHE A 76 26.18 2.24 12.11
C PHE A 76 25.61 0.82 12.13
N HIS A 77 24.39 0.68 12.66
CA HIS A 77 23.66 -0.58 12.68
C HIS A 77 22.17 -0.29 12.47
N CYS A 78 21.66 -0.62 11.28
CA CYS A 78 20.26 -0.39 10.94
C CYS A 78 19.63 -1.65 10.34
N LEU A 79 18.45 -2.00 10.83
CA LEU A 79 17.59 -3.00 10.24
C LEU A 79 16.46 -2.28 9.51
N ILE A 80 16.19 -2.69 8.27
CA ILE A 80 15.03 -2.22 7.51
C ILE A 80 14.10 -3.42 7.35
N GLU A 81 12.85 -3.26 7.78
CA GLU A 81 11.76 -4.19 7.52
C GLU A 81 10.83 -3.53 6.50
N ALA A 82 10.72 -4.10 5.30
CA ALA A 82 9.96 -3.54 4.20
C ALA A 82 8.65 -4.31 4.02
N LYS A 83 7.52 -3.62 4.13
CA LYS A 83 6.21 -4.17 3.75
C LYS A 83 5.79 -3.61 2.40
N VAL A 84 5.23 -4.47 1.57
CA VAL A 84 4.66 -4.08 0.26
C VAL A 84 3.14 -4.17 0.28
N ASP A 85 2.60 -5.11 1.05
CA ASP A 85 1.17 -5.30 1.24
C ASP A 85 0.69 -4.50 2.48
N PRO A 86 -0.26 -3.55 2.32
CA PRO A 86 -0.78 -2.79 3.45
C PRO A 86 -1.60 -3.62 4.45
N TYR A 87 -2.02 -4.82 4.07
CA TYR A 87 -2.79 -5.76 4.89
C TYR A 87 -1.91 -6.79 5.61
N LEU A 88 -0.62 -6.86 5.28
CA LEU A 88 0.30 -7.78 5.95
C LEU A 88 0.84 -7.15 7.24
N GLU A 89 0.45 -7.74 8.36
CA GLU A 89 0.95 -7.36 9.68
C GLU A 89 2.25 -8.10 10.03
N LEU A 90 2.98 -7.59 11.05
CA LEU A 90 4.07 -8.31 11.67
C LEU A 90 3.57 -9.63 12.28
N THR A 91 4.27 -10.72 11.97
CA THR A 91 4.04 -12.02 12.59
C THR A 91 4.38 -11.98 14.09
N GLU A 92 3.83 -12.91 14.87
CA GLU A 92 4.13 -13.02 16.31
C GLU A 92 5.62 -13.22 16.58
N GLY A 93 6.31 -14.00 15.73
CA GLY A 93 7.76 -14.17 15.79
C GLY A 93 8.50 -12.85 15.64
N GLN A 94 8.16 -12.07 14.61
CA GLN A 94 8.78 -10.76 14.36
C GLN A 94 8.56 -9.77 15.52
N ARG A 95 7.41 -9.83 16.20
CA ARG A 95 7.12 -8.95 17.34
C ARG A 95 8.10 -9.10 18.50
N THR A 96 8.75 -10.24 18.63
CA THR A 96 9.65 -10.56 19.74
C THR A 96 11.07 -10.89 19.28
N GLY A 97 11.26 -11.24 18.01
CA GLY A 97 12.52 -11.69 17.43
C GLY A 97 13.55 -10.59 17.23
N TYR A 98 13.14 -9.34 17.01
CA TYR A 98 14.09 -8.23 16.77
C TYR A 98 15.05 -7.99 17.94
N GLN A 99 14.72 -8.40 19.16
CA GLN A 99 15.66 -8.36 20.29
C GLN A 99 16.96 -9.13 20.00
N ALA A 100 16.88 -10.23 19.25
CA ALA A 100 18.05 -11.03 18.85
C ALA A 100 18.99 -10.28 17.89
N CYS A 101 18.48 -9.27 17.19
CA CYS A 101 19.22 -8.50 16.20
C CYS A 101 20.04 -7.35 16.81
N PHE A 102 19.84 -7.07 18.10
CA PHE A 102 20.51 -5.98 18.83
C PHE A 102 21.16 -6.51 20.12
N PRO A 103 22.44 -6.93 20.07
CA PRO A 103 23.20 -7.29 21.25
C PRO A 103 23.17 -6.24 22.36
N LYS A 104 23.27 -6.68 23.61
CA LYS A 104 23.20 -5.80 24.79
C LYS A 104 24.24 -4.67 24.71
N GLY A 105 23.76 -3.42 24.79
CA GLY A 105 24.61 -2.22 24.75
C GLY A 105 24.90 -1.68 23.34
N MET A 106 24.48 -2.38 22.28
CA MET A 106 24.60 -1.89 20.91
C MET A 106 23.57 -0.79 20.63
N ARG A 107 24.00 0.36 20.12
CA ARG A 107 23.08 1.36 19.55
C ARG A 107 22.75 1.01 18.12
N GLY A 108 21.52 1.26 17.70
CA GLY A 108 21.10 1.01 16.32
C GLY A 108 19.69 1.49 16.04
N ASP A 109 19.23 1.23 14.83
CA ASP A 109 17.93 1.67 14.34
C ASP A 109 17.16 0.50 13.70
N LEU A 110 15.87 0.37 14.00
CA LEU A 110 14.93 -0.50 13.29
C LEU A 110 13.93 0.37 12.55
N SER A 111 13.95 0.31 11.23
CA SER A 111 13.10 1.14 10.36
C SER A 111 12.10 0.28 9.60
N PHE A 112 10.82 0.47 9.87
CA PHE A 112 9.74 -0.10 9.08
C PHE A 112 9.49 0.79 7.86
N LEU A 113 9.67 0.24 6.66
CA LEU A 113 9.34 0.89 5.39
C LEU A 113 8.04 0.30 4.85
N VAL A 114 6.96 1.07 4.91
CA VAL A 114 5.60 0.55 4.67
C VAL A 114 4.82 1.35 3.64
N PRO A 115 3.75 0.80 3.04
CA PRO A 115 2.82 1.57 2.22
C PRO A 115 2.11 2.63 3.07
N ASN A 116 1.61 3.69 2.43
CA ASN A 116 0.94 4.80 3.13
C ASN A 116 -0.32 4.35 3.88
N GLU A 117 -0.99 3.34 3.35
CA GLU A 117 -2.23 2.76 3.85
C GLU A 117 -2.01 1.54 4.78
N TRP A 118 -0.77 1.32 5.24
CA TRP A 118 -0.46 0.26 6.21
C TRP A 118 -1.08 0.54 7.58
N ARG A 119 -1.89 -0.42 8.05
CA ARG A 119 -2.86 -0.21 9.14
C ARG A 119 -2.30 -0.53 10.52
N TYR A 120 -1.13 -1.15 10.56
CA TYR A 120 -0.58 -1.77 11.77
C TYR A 120 0.49 -0.91 12.44
N THR A 121 0.33 0.41 12.38
CA THR A 121 1.22 1.37 13.07
C THR A 121 1.23 1.18 14.60
N SER A 122 0.18 0.59 15.17
CA SER A 122 0.15 0.18 16.58
C SER A 122 1.15 -0.96 16.89
N SER A 123 1.47 -1.79 15.92
CA SER A 123 2.38 -2.93 16.08
C SER A 123 3.83 -2.48 16.26
N THR A 124 4.23 -1.36 15.66
CA THR A 124 5.56 -0.77 15.90
C THR A 124 5.69 -0.23 17.33
N ARG A 125 4.59 0.24 17.94
CA ARG A 125 4.58 0.60 19.37
C ARG A 125 4.81 -0.59 20.29
N GLN A 126 4.43 -1.81 19.88
CA GLN A 126 4.73 -3.02 20.64
C GLN A 126 6.21 -3.37 20.55
N ILE A 127 6.82 -3.19 19.37
CA ILE A 127 8.26 -3.38 19.19
C ILE A 127 9.09 -2.46 20.09
N HIS A 128 8.67 -1.19 20.21
CA HIS A 128 9.31 -0.26 21.15
C HIS A 128 9.33 -0.75 22.60
N LYS A 129 8.36 -1.56 23.03
CA LYS A 129 8.30 -2.07 24.41
C LYS A 129 9.26 -3.24 24.65
N VAL A 130 9.65 -3.94 23.59
CA VAL A 130 10.54 -5.11 23.69
C VAL A 130 11.99 -4.76 23.40
N LEU A 131 12.24 -3.75 22.56
CA LEU A 131 13.61 -3.33 22.26
C LEU A 131 14.19 -2.43 23.36
N PRO A 132 15.52 -2.50 23.60
CA PRO A 132 16.20 -1.58 24.52
C PRO A 132 16.06 -0.10 24.11
N ASP A 133 16.07 0.81 25.10
CA ASP A 133 15.91 2.26 24.90
C ASP A 133 16.97 2.90 23.98
N ASN A 134 18.10 2.23 23.80
CA ASN A 134 19.19 2.68 22.93
C ASN A 134 19.01 2.24 21.47
N ILE A 135 17.87 1.64 21.12
CA ILE A 135 17.45 1.30 19.76
C ILE A 135 16.31 2.22 19.33
N SER A 136 16.50 3.00 18.28
CA SER A 136 15.41 3.78 17.69
C SER A 136 14.52 2.86 16.85
N VAL A 137 13.20 2.99 16.98
CA VAL A 137 12.27 2.34 16.06
C VAL A 137 11.51 3.40 15.29
N ASN A 138 11.57 3.33 13.97
CA ASN A 138 10.98 4.31 13.07
C ASN A 138 9.99 3.63 12.13
N THR A 139 8.90 4.33 11.82
CA THR A 139 8.00 3.96 10.72
C THR A 139 8.06 5.05 9.67
N SER A 140 8.34 4.64 8.44
CA SER A 140 8.61 5.47 7.28
C SER A 140 7.85 4.93 6.07
N TYR A 141 7.56 5.78 5.10
CA TYR A 141 6.68 5.43 3.99
C TYR A 141 7.43 5.29 2.67
N TRP A 142 7.03 4.31 1.85
CA TRP A 142 7.55 4.13 0.49
C TRP A 142 7.48 5.41 -0.33
N ARG A 143 6.36 6.15 -0.25
CA ARG A 143 6.18 7.42 -0.98
C ARG A 143 7.34 8.39 -0.73
N ASP A 144 7.76 8.52 0.51
CA ASP A 144 8.77 9.51 0.92
C ASP A 144 10.19 9.05 0.53
N VAL A 145 10.46 7.74 0.61
CA VAL A 145 11.70 7.14 0.08
C VAL A 145 11.79 7.35 -1.43
N ILE A 146 10.71 7.11 -2.17
CA ILE A 146 10.64 7.31 -3.62
C ILE A 146 10.89 8.77 -3.98
N GLN A 147 10.33 9.72 -3.23
CA GLN A 147 10.57 11.14 -3.46
C GLN A 147 12.06 11.49 -3.32
N ARG A 148 12.72 11.00 -2.26
CA ARG A 148 14.15 11.23 -2.04
C ARG A 148 15.02 10.63 -3.13
N LEU A 149 14.70 9.40 -3.54
CA LEU A 149 15.37 8.76 -4.65
C LEU A 149 15.15 9.54 -5.95
N ALA A 150 13.96 10.09 -6.19
CA ALA A 150 13.69 10.94 -7.36
C ALA A 150 14.50 12.25 -7.33
N GLU A 151 14.66 12.88 -6.17
CA GLU A 151 15.49 14.09 -6.01
C GLU A 151 16.97 13.79 -6.28
N VAL A 152 17.46 12.65 -5.80
CA VAL A 152 18.82 12.18 -6.11
C VAL A 152 18.97 11.92 -7.61
N SER A 153 18.05 11.15 -8.18
CA SER A 153 18.04 10.79 -9.61
C SER A 153 17.96 12.00 -10.52
N ALA A 154 17.17 13.02 -10.20
CA ALA A 154 17.10 14.25 -10.99
C ALA A 154 18.43 15.00 -11.10
N SER A 155 19.36 14.75 -10.18
CA SER A 155 20.70 15.36 -10.17
C SER A 155 21.81 14.43 -10.65
N MET A 156 21.46 13.23 -11.13
CA MET A 156 22.38 12.18 -11.54
C MET A 156 21.90 11.56 -12.85
N ASP A 157 22.81 11.33 -13.81
CA ASP A 157 22.46 10.56 -15.01
C ASP A 157 22.55 9.06 -14.70
N ASP A 158 21.60 8.55 -13.90
CA ASP A 158 21.53 7.14 -13.47
C ASP A 158 20.25 6.49 -13.96
N ALA A 159 20.29 5.96 -15.18
CA ALA A 159 19.15 5.31 -15.83
C ALA A 159 18.53 4.15 -15.01
N ILE A 160 19.32 3.43 -14.21
CA ILE A 160 18.80 2.33 -13.39
C ILE A 160 18.02 2.89 -12.20
N LEU A 161 18.53 3.96 -11.57
CA LEU A 161 17.83 4.63 -10.48
C LEU A 161 16.53 5.28 -10.96
N ASP A 162 16.57 5.96 -12.10
CA ASP A 162 15.38 6.54 -12.74
C ASP A 162 14.31 5.48 -12.99
N GLU A 163 14.74 4.32 -13.49
CA GLU A 163 13.85 3.21 -13.78
C GLU A 163 13.23 2.60 -12.52
N ALA A 164 14.01 2.45 -11.44
CA ALA A 164 13.52 1.98 -10.15
C ALA A 164 12.54 2.98 -9.51
N VAL A 165 12.85 4.28 -9.58
CA VAL A 165 11.96 5.36 -9.12
C VAL A 165 10.66 5.33 -9.90
N ARG A 166 10.70 5.23 -11.24
CA ARG A 166 9.51 5.14 -12.09
C ARG A 166 8.66 3.93 -11.73
N PHE A 167 9.30 2.78 -11.53
CA PHE A 167 8.62 1.54 -11.14
C PHE A 167 7.94 1.68 -9.77
N TRP A 168 8.64 2.20 -8.76
CA TRP A 168 8.06 2.35 -7.43
C TRP A 168 7.03 3.47 -7.34
N LYS A 169 7.16 4.56 -8.12
CA LYS A 169 6.08 5.55 -8.29
C LYS A 169 4.83 4.84 -8.80
N TRP A 170 4.95 4.11 -9.90
CA TRP A 170 3.85 3.31 -10.43
C TRP A 170 3.26 2.32 -9.40
N ARG A 171 4.12 1.63 -8.62
CA ARG A 171 3.68 0.63 -7.63
C ARG A 171 3.04 1.22 -6.38
N PHE A 172 3.62 2.28 -5.80
CA PHE A 172 3.26 2.79 -4.47
C PHE A 172 2.58 4.17 -4.48
N GLN A 173 2.75 4.97 -5.54
CA GLN A 173 2.09 6.27 -5.68
C GLN A 173 0.95 6.21 -6.70
N LEU A 174 -0.23 6.72 -6.37
CA LEU A 174 -1.31 6.83 -7.35
C LEU A 174 -1.04 8.06 -8.21
N GLU A 175 -0.48 7.84 -9.41
CA GLU A 175 -0.33 8.91 -10.40
C GLU A 175 -1.68 9.22 -11.04
N PRO A 176 -2.04 10.51 -11.24
CA PRO A 176 -3.22 10.88 -12.00
C PRO A 176 -3.26 10.17 -13.36
N MET A 177 -4.45 9.80 -13.79
CA MET A 177 -4.66 9.27 -15.14
C MET A 177 -4.51 10.40 -16.15
N THR A 178 -3.80 10.09 -17.24
CA THR A 178 -3.77 10.97 -18.41
C THR A 178 -5.13 10.98 -19.11
N SER A 179 -5.41 12.01 -19.91
CA SER A 179 -6.64 12.06 -20.72
C SER A 179 -6.76 10.85 -21.66
N GLN A 180 -5.64 10.36 -22.19
CA GLN A 180 -5.62 9.15 -23.03
C GLN A 180 -6.01 7.88 -22.25
N GLU A 181 -5.52 7.73 -21.01
CA GLU A 181 -5.91 6.62 -20.14
C GLU A 181 -7.40 6.68 -19.79
N LYS A 182 -7.94 7.86 -19.44
CA LYS A 182 -9.38 8.04 -19.20
C LYS A 182 -10.22 7.76 -20.46
N GLN A 183 -9.76 8.19 -21.64
CA GLN A 183 -10.45 7.85 -22.88
C GLN A 183 -10.46 6.34 -23.15
N SER A 184 -9.31 5.67 -22.95
CA SER A 184 -9.20 4.21 -23.16
C SER A 184 -10.13 3.39 -22.27
N LEU A 185 -10.34 3.83 -21.02
CA LEU A 185 -11.29 3.22 -20.10
C LEU A 185 -12.74 3.55 -20.49
N SER A 186 -13.01 4.74 -21.02
CA SER A 186 -14.34 5.12 -21.49
C SER A 186 -14.80 4.28 -22.69
N ASP A 187 -13.86 3.97 -23.59
CA ASP A 187 -14.09 3.13 -24.75
C ASP A 187 -13.94 1.63 -24.43
N TRP A 188 -13.69 1.29 -23.16
CA TRP A 188 -13.43 -0.04 -22.63
C TRP A 188 -12.43 -0.86 -23.46
N SER A 189 -11.35 -0.21 -23.86
CA SER A 189 -10.26 -0.86 -24.59
C SER A 189 -9.26 -1.45 -23.60
N GLU A 190 -9.22 -2.79 -23.52
CA GLU A 190 -8.17 -3.54 -22.80
C GLU A 190 -6.75 -3.20 -23.30
N ALA A 191 -6.62 -2.49 -24.43
CA ALA A 191 -5.34 -2.12 -25.05
C ALA A 191 -4.44 -1.27 -24.13
N THR A 192 -4.99 -0.60 -23.12
CA THR A 192 -4.21 0.25 -22.20
C THR A 192 -4.13 -0.35 -20.80
N TYR A 193 -3.26 -1.35 -20.66
CA TYR A 193 -2.98 -2.04 -19.38
C TYR A 193 -2.67 -1.08 -18.21
N SER A 194 -2.02 0.06 -18.47
CA SER A 194 -1.69 1.05 -17.42
C SER A 194 -2.94 1.70 -16.80
N ALA A 195 -3.99 1.93 -17.58
CA ALA A 195 -5.21 2.56 -17.11
C ALA A 195 -5.96 1.61 -16.16
N ILE A 196 -6.10 0.33 -16.52
CA ILE A 196 -6.72 -0.70 -15.68
C ILE A 196 -5.99 -0.80 -14.33
N ARG A 197 -4.65 -0.90 -14.35
CA ARG A 197 -3.83 -0.98 -13.12
C ARG A 197 -4.01 0.24 -12.21
N LYS A 198 -4.13 1.45 -12.77
CA LYS A 198 -4.43 2.66 -11.98
C LYS A 198 -5.81 2.58 -11.33
N VAL A 199 -6.82 2.05 -12.03
CA VAL A 199 -8.15 1.83 -11.42
C VAL A 199 -8.08 0.78 -10.29
N GLU A 200 -7.40 -0.35 -10.51
CA GLU A 200 -7.22 -1.38 -9.48
C GLU A 200 -6.59 -0.81 -8.19
N LYS A 201 -5.57 0.03 -8.37
CA LYS A 201 -4.91 0.72 -7.26
C LYS A 201 -5.83 1.72 -6.57
N THR A 202 -6.57 2.50 -7.35
CA THR A 202 -7.56 3.47 -6.83
C THR A 202 -8.62 2.76 -6.00
N LEU A 203 -9.11 1.60 -6.46
CA LEU A 203 -10.03 0.73 -5.72
C LEU A 203 -9.43 0.21 -4.42
N THR A 204 -8.18 -0.24 -4.43
CA THR A 204 -7.48 -0.71 -3.23
C THR A 204 -7.36 0.40 -2.19
N GLN A 205 -7.00 1.61 -2.63
CA GLN A 205 -6.90 2.77 -1.75
C GLN A 205 -8.28 3.23 -1.24
N ALA A 206 -9.31 3.20 -2.10
CA ALA A 206 -10.68 3.53 -1.71
C ALA A 206 -11.19 2.55 -0.65
N LYS A 207 -10.97 1.24 -0.82
CA LYS A 207 -11.24 0.23 0.21
C LYS A 207 -10.54 0.56 1.53
N GLY A 208 -9.28 0.99 1.46
CA GLY A 208 -8.52 1.49 2.62
C GLY A 208 -9.22 2.63 3.36
N LEU A 209 -9.81 3.59 2.64
CA LEU A 209 -10.59 4.68 3.22
C LEU A 209 -11.89 4.19 3.87
N PHE A 210 -12.59 3.24 3.25
CA PHE A 210 -13.77 2.60 3.85
C PHE A 210 -13.42 1.95 5.18
N ASP A 211 -12.38 1.11 5.21
CA ASP A 211 -11.94 0.43 6.42
C ASP A 211 -11.51 1.43 7.51
N ALA A 212 -10.73 2.45 7.14
CA ALA A 212 -10.29 3.50 8.06
C ALA A 212 -11.44 4.33 8.66
N ARG A 213 -12.59 4.36 7.97
CA ARG A 213 -13.81 5.09 8.38
C ARG A 213 -14.86 4.17 9.01
N GLY A 214 -14.46 2.94 9.38
CA GLY A 214 -15.28 2.02 10.17
C GLY A 214 -16.25 1.17 9.37
N TYR A 215 -16.11 1.10 8.04
CA TYR A 215 -16.88 0.16 7.23
C TYR A 215 -16.21 -1.22 7.23
N GLU A 216 -17.01 -2.28 7.21
CA GLU A 216 -16.50 -3.64 6.97
C GLU A 216 -16.34 -3.85 5.47
N THR A 217 -15.15 -4.20 4.99
CA THR A 217 -14.94 -4.50 3.58
C THR A 217 -14.24 -5.84 3.32
N GLU A 218 -14.50 -6.42 2.15
CA GLU A 218 -13.93 -7.70 1.69
C GLU A 218 -13.47 -7.56 0.23
N LEU A 219 -12.30 -8.10 -0.13
CA LEU A 219 -11.86 -8.11 -1.52
C LEU A 219 -12.71 -9.08 -2.35
N GLU A 220 -13.05 -8.68 -3.57
CA GLU A 220 -13.61 -9.61 -4.55
C GLU A 220 -12.52 -10.60 -4.99
N THR A 221 -12.80 -11.88 -4.81
CA THR A 221 -11.88 -12.99 -5.17
C THR A 221 -12.58 -14.10 -5.95
N SER A 222 -13.91 -14.01 -6.11
CA SER A 222 -14.75 -15.08 -6.62
C SER A 222 -15.02 -15.01 -8.12
N ASP A 223 -14.86 -13.83 -8.73
CA ASP A 223 -15.07 -13.63 -10.17
C ASP A 223 -13.78 -13.14 -10.84
N THR A 224 -13.27 -13.93 -11.79
CA THR A 224 -12.05 -13.60 -12.55
C THR A 224 -12.23 -12.42 -13.51
N TYR A 225 -13.47 -12.01 -13.75
CA TYR A 225 -13.82 -10.91 -14.65
C TYR A 225 -14.20 -9.64 -13.92
N SER A 226 -14.01 -9.59 -12.60
CA SER A 226 -14.20 -8.38 -11.83
C SER A 226 -13.02 -8.14 -10.91
N TYR A 227 -12.73 -6.86 -10.67
CA TYR A 227 -11.77 -6.44 -9.68
C TYR A 227 -12.41 -5.36 -8.84
N GLY A 228 -12.44 -5.55 -7.53
CA GLY A 228 -13.14 -4.65 -6.63
C GLY A 228 -13.18 -5.17 -5.21
N PHE A 229 -14.10 -4.60 -4.45
CA PHE A 229 -14.35 -4.99 -3.07
C PHE A 229 -15.83 -4.85 -2.74
N TYR A 230 -16.24 -5.60 -1.74
CA TYR A 230 -17.55 -5.54 -1.14
C TYR A 230 -17.52 -4.67 0.11
N VAL A 231 -18.58 -3.89 0.31
CA VAL A 231 -18.94 -3.29 1.60
C VAL A 231 -19.95 -4.20 2.28
N ARG A 232 -19.69 -4.55 3.54
CA ARG A 232 -20.44 -5.54 4.32
C ARG A 232 -21.13 -4.95 5.54
N ARG A 233 -22.07 -5.72 6.06
CA ARG A 233 -22.60 -5.60 7.42
C ARG A 233 -22.77 -6.98 8.01
N GLY A 234 -21.87 -7.34 8.91
CA GLY A 234 -21.78 -8.69 9.46
C GLY A 234 -21.59 -9.71 8.34
N ARG A 235 -22.53 -10.65 8.21
CA ARG A 235 -22.42 -11.71 7.20
C ARG A 235 -22.92 -11.31 5.81
N SER A 236 -23.58 -10.17 5.67
CA SER A 236 -24.24 -9.78 4.42
C SER A 236 -23.48 -8.70 3.66
N TYR A 237 -23.62 -8.72 2.33
CA TYR A 237 -23.09 -7.71 1.40
C TYR A 237 -24.11 -6.59 1.19
N LEU A 238 -23.61 -5.36 1.05
CA LEU A 238 -24.41 -4.16 0.82
C LEU A 238 -24.20 -3.64 -0.61
N LEU A 239 -22.94 -3.44 -0.97
CA LEU A 239 -22.52 -2.98 -2.27
C LEU A 239 -21.23 -3.67 -2.68
N TRP A 240 -21.09 -3.90 -3.97
CA TRP A 240 -19.81 -4.12 -4.62
C TRP A 240 -19.34 -2.80 -5.23
N VAL A 241 -18.03 -2.53 -5.20
CA VAL A 241 -17.38 -1.37 -5.82
C VAL A 241 -16.20 -1.90 -6.62
N GLY A 242 -16.18 -1.66 -7.91
CA GLY A 242 -15.15 -2.24 -8.75
C GLY A 242 -15.29 -1.98 -10.24
N ILE A 243 -14.47 -2.70 -10.99
CA ILE A 243 -14.48 -2.77 -12.45
C ILE A 243 -14.90 -4.18 -12.87
N TRP A 244 -15.64 -4.28 -13.98
CA TRP A 244 -15.93 -5.58 -14.60
C TRP A 244 -15.21 -5.65 -15.93
N THR A 245 -14.10 -6.40 -16.02
CA THR A 245 -13.19 -6.48 -17.18
C THR A 245 -13.91 -6.82 -18.50
N LYS A 246 -15.09 -7.44 -18.43
CA LYS A 246 -15.92 -7.80 -19.59
C LYS A 246 -17.21 -6.98 -19.79
N ALA A 247 -17.49 -5.98 -18.96
CA ALA A 247 -18.66 -5.11 -19.13
C ALA A 247 -18.22 -3.73 -19.62
N PRO A 248 -19.02 -3.01 -20.42
CA PRO A 248 -18.68 -1.66 -20.89
C PRO A 248 -18.77 -0.59 -19.78
N THR A 249 -18.61 -0.98 -18.53
CA THR A 249 -18.77 -0.12 -17.35
C THR A 249 -17.44 -0.06 -16.60
N PRO A 250 -16.65 1.02 -16.78
CA PRO A 250 -15.25 1.01 -16.41
C PRO A 250 -14.97 1.00 -14.93
N LEU A 251 -15.77 1.71 -14.15
CA LEU A 251 -15.74 1.71 -12.70
C LEU A 251 -17.17 1.99 -12.24
N ALA A 252 -17.69 1.13 -11.37
CA ALA A 252 -19.05 1.26 -10.87
C ALA A 252 -19.13 0.76 -9.43
N PHE A 253 -20.27 1.03 -8.82
CA PHE A 253 -20.71 0.29 -7.66
C PHE A 253 -22.09 -0.28 -7.94
N GLY A 254 -22.45 -1.34 -7.22
CA GLY A 254 -23.69 -2.03 -7.52
C GLY A 254 -24.09 -3.06 -6.51
N PHE A 255 -25.28 -3.61 -6.75
CA PHE A 255 -25.97 -4.51 -5.84
C PHE A 255 -26.41 -5.77 -6.59
N HIS A 256 -26.19 -6.95 -5.99
CA HIS A 256 -26.63 -8.21 -6.59
C HIS A 256 -28.12 -8.48 -6.35
N SER A 257 -28.92 -8.39 -7.41
CA SER A 257 -30.39 -8.42 -7.39
C SER A 257 -31.03 -9.68 -6.79
N THR A 258 -30.37 -10.83 -6.89
CA THR A 258 -30.97 -12.15 -6.59
C THR A 258 -30.35 -12.90 -5.40
N LYS A 259 -29.12 -12.59 -4.96
CA LYS A 259 -28.43 -13.39 -3.94
C LYS A 259 -28.96 -13.12 -2.52
N PRO A 260 -29.25 -14.16 -1.71
CA PRO A 260 -29.71 -13.99 -0.32
C PRO A 260 -28.67 -13.39 0.63
N SER A 261 -27.38 -13.52 0.32
CA SER A 261 -26.29 -12.94 1.11
C SER A 261 -26.21 -11.42 1.00
N TRP A 262 -27.06 -10.80 0.19
CA TRP A 262 -27.07 -9.36 -0.05
C TRP A 262 -28.28 -8.71 0.62
N LEU A 263 -28.04 -7.68 1.44
CA LEU A 263 -29.12 -6.87 2.01
C LEU A 263 -29.64 -5.95 0.93
N ARG A 264 -30.93 -6.01 0.61
CA ARG A 264 -31.58 -5.11 -0.36
C ARG A 264 -32.06 -3.85 0.35
N PRO A 265 -31.86 -2.65 -0.20
CA PRO A 265 -32.55 -1.49 0.30
C PRO A 265 -33.99 -1.52 -0.23
N GLU A 266 -34.91 -0.90 0.51
CA GLU A 266 -36.34 -0.92 0.18
C GLU A 266 -36.66 -0.15 -1.10
N VAL A 267 -35.87 0.90 -1.38
CA VAL A 267 -36.00 1.72 -2.58
C VAL A 267 -34.60 1.87 -3.19
N LEU A 268 -34.46 1.42 -4.44
CA LEU A 268 -33.26 1.66 -5.25
C LEU A 268 -33.57 2.70 -6.33
N PRO A 269 -32.62 3.60 -6.64
CA PRO A 269 -32.69 4.37 -7.86
C PRO A 269 -32.55 3.43 -9.06
N GLU A 270 -33.03 3.85 -10.23
CA GLU A 270 -32.86 3.07 -11.45
C GLU A 270 -31.37 2.84 -11.73
N ALA A 271 -31.02 1.59 -12.02
CA ALA A 271 -29.65 1.22 -12.36
C ALA A 271 -29.35 1.67 -13.79
N ALA A 272 -28.16 2.22 -14.03
CA ALA A 272 -27.78 2.64 -15.37
C ALA A 272 -27.46 1.43 -16.27
N SER A 273 -27.01 0.33 -15.67
CA SER A 273 -26.72 -0.92 -16.38
C SER A 273 -26.85 -2.13 -15.47
N THR A 274 -26.77 -3.33 -16.06
CA THR A 274 -26.69 -4.59 -15.32
C THR A 274 -25.52 -5.43 -15.83
N ALA A 275 -24.83 -6.12 -14.92
CA ALA A 275 -23.81 -7.10 -15.25
C ALA A 275 -23.79 -8.23 -14.21
N ASN A 276 -23.86 -9.49 -14.66
CA ASN A 276 -23.86 -10.67 -13.78
C ASN A 276 -24.84 -10.52 -12.60
N ASP A 277 -26.10 -10.19 -12.90
CA ASP A 277 -27.19 -9.90 -11.94
C ASP A 277 -26.97 -8.72 -10.98
N HIS A 278 -25.89 -7.94 -11.16
CA HIS A 278 -25.69 -6.69 -10.43
C HIS A 278 -26.39 -5.54 -11.13
N HIS A 279 -27.14 -4.76 -10.36
CA HIS A 279 -27.58 -3.42 -10.75
C HIS A 279 -26.44 -2.45 -10.50
N LEU A 280 -25.96 -1.80 -11.55
CA LEU A 280 -24.75 -0.97 -11.52
C LEU A 280 -25.08 0.51 -11.68
N TRP A 281 -24.37 1.33 -10.90
CA TRP A 281 -24.28 2.77 -11.06
C TRP A 281 -22.84 3.13 -11.41
N PRO A 282 -22.59 3.69 -12.61
CA PRO A 282 -21.25 4.07 -13.02
C PRO A 282 -20.73 5.19 -12.15
N LEU A 283 -19.44 5.12 -11.87
CA LEU A 283 -18.68 6.21 -11.29
C LEU A 283 -18.12 7.07 -12.43
N ASN A 284 -18.20 8.38 -12.24
CA ASN A 284 -17.77 9.36 -13.23
C ASN A 284 -16.24 9.31 -13.43
N GLN A 285 -15.76 9.78 -14.59
CA GLN A 285 -14.33 9.76 -14.96
C GLN A 285 -13.41 10.54 -13.99
N ASP A 286 -13.97 11.51 -13.28
CA ASP A 286 -13.26 12.28 -12.25
C ASP A 286 -12.96 11.47 -11.00
N THR A 287 -13.62 10.32 -10.79
CA THR A 287 -13.36 9.44 -9.64
C THR A 287 -12.37 8.31 -9.94
N TRP A 288 -11.99 8.08 -11.19
CA TRP A 288 -11.27 6.85 -11.59
C TRP A 288 -9.84 6.78 -11.06
N ASP A 289 -9.26 7.92 -10.71
CA ASP A 289 -7.96 8.11 -10.10
C ASP A 289 -8.03 8.87 -8.76
N ASP A 290 -9.22 8.96 -8.16
CA ASP A 290 -9.46 9.64 -6.88
C ASP A 290 -10.17 8.70 -5.89
N PRO A 291 -9.42 8.07 -4.97
CA PRO A 291 -9.98 7.17 -3.95
C PRO A 291 -10.99 7.86 -3.02
N GLU A 292 -10.78 9.15 -2.73
CA GLU A 292 -11.65 9.92 -1.84
C GLU A 292 -12.98 10.22 -2.54
N ALA A 293 -12.96 10.58 -3.82
CA ALA A 293 -14.16 10.78 -4.61
C ALA A 293 -14.99 9.49 -4.73
N ILE A 294 -14.35 8.33 -4.93
CA ILE A 294 -15.02 7.03 -4.88
C ILE A 294 -15.68 6.84 -3.52
N PHE A 295 -14.94 7.03 -2.42
CA PHE A 295 -15.47 6.89 -1.08
C PHE A 295 -16.70 7.78 -0.87
N GLN A 296 -16.58 9.08 -1.17
CA GLN A 296 -17.65 10.05 -0.91
C GLN A 296 -18.92 9.70 -1.67
N ARG A 297 -18.78 9.32 -2.94
CA ARG A 297 -19.91 8.94 -3.80
C ARG A 297 -20.62 7.69 -3.29
N VAL A 298 -19.86 6.64 -3.01
CA VAL A 298 -20.41 5.36 -2.54
C VAL A 298 -20.97 5.48 -1.12
N ALA A 299 -20.28 6.17 -0.21
CA ALA A 299 -20.76 6.39 1.16
C ALA A 299 -22.05 7.24 1.17
N SER A 300 -22.15 8.27 0.32
CA SER A 300 -23.37 9.05 0.16
C SER A 300 -24.53 8.20 -0.38
N PHE A 301 -24.25 7.29 -1.32
CA PHE A 301 -25.26 6.37 -1.84
C PHE A 301 -25.75 5.42 -0.74
N LEU A 302 -24.83 4.82 0.01
CA LEU A 302 -25.13 3.95 1.14
C LEU A 302 -25.98 4.66 2.20
N ALA A 303 -25.61 5.88 2.59
CA ALA A 303 -26.33 6.65 3.60
C ALA A 303 -27.77 6.99 3.17
N SER A 304 -28.00 7.17 1.87
CA SER A 304 -29.31 7.53 1.32
C SER A 304 -30.27 6.33 1.22
N HIS A 305 -29.75 5.11 1.10
CA HIS A 305 -30.56 3.91 0.83
C HIS A 305 -30.51 2.86 1.94
N TRP A 306 -29.59 2.98 2.89
CA TRP A 306 -29.54 2.19 4.12
C TRP A 306 -29.54 3.14 5.33
N ALA A 307 -30.74 3.53 5.76
CA ALA A 307 -31.01 4.53 6.80
C ALA A 307 -30.29 4.32 8.15
N GLU A 308 -29.80 3.09 8.40
CA GLU A 308 -29.05 2.72 9.61
C GLU A 308 -27.54 2.99 9.51
N MET A 309 -27.02 3.49 8.38
CA MET A 309 -25.59 3.74 8.15
C MET A 309 -25.16 5.20 8.32
N LYS A 310 -25.82 5.94 9.23
CA LYS A 310 -25.20 7.18 9.75
C LYS A 310 -23.83 6.81 10.29
N GLN A 311 -22.79 7.54 9.86
CA GLN A 311 -21.40 7.29 10.22
C GLN A 311 -21.27 6.86 11.69
N PRO A 312 -20.45 5.84 12.02
CA PRO A 312 -20.10 5.62 13.42
C PRO A 312 -19.57 6.97 13.94
N SER A 313 -20.27 7.49 14.95
CA SER A 313 -20.03 8.79 15.54
C SER A 313 -18.53 9.02 15.69
N SER A 314 -18.07 10.14 15.12
CA SER A 314 -16.71 10.63 15.27
C SER A 314 -16.24 10.42 16.71
N PHE A 315 -15.11 9.73 16.86
CA PHE A 315 -14.37 9.67 18.11
C PHE A 315 -14.07 11.11 18.54
N THR A 316 -14.92 11.70 19.37
CA THR A 316 -14.58 12.89 20.13
C THR A 316 -13.59 12.41 21.18
N GLY A 317 -12.30 12.54 20.86
CA GLY A 317 -11.26 12.52 21.86
C GLY A 317 -11.52 13.68 22.81
N SER A 318 -12.18 13.38 23.93
CA SER A 318 -12.18 14.20 25.13
C SER A 318 -11.29 13.49 26.15
N GLU A 319 -10.14 14.14 26.36
CA GLU A 319 -9.16 14.05 27.46
C GLU A 319 -8.39 12.73 27.65
#